data_AF-A0A937FV19-F1
#
_entry.id   AF-A0A937FV19-F1
#
_cell.length_a   1.000
_cell.length_b   1.000
_cell.length_c   1.000
_cell.angle_alpha   90.00
_cell.angle_beta   90.00
_cell.angle_gamma   90.00
#
_symmetry.space_group_name_H-M   'P 1'
#
loop_
_entity.id
_entity.type
_entity.pdbx_description
1 polymer ?
#
loop_
_entity_poly.entity_id
_entity_poly.type
_entity_poly.pdbx_seq_one_letter_code
_entity_poly.pdbx_strand_id
1 'polypeptide(L)'
;MIGANVNGIKVEDLFQCYDKYNFLYQEKKEKMRYLYPMIKANWSIAMDMPWENFLLLTYNRPEKDLFASVSAWRSTFRSYLIQHMVSNHAENTRLILLHFLELLKEDIVENNAIQVYYQPKTKFAHNMFSHLESVAGPSHSHLRTYRFLSYPLKPIHLNSSSIYAEELNSNNKEDILQFVTQERGQFYTWVQDLDSDDFNLSELDANYKKYGLSRTRKVVAYKDSKNNILGITLINKASAGLNFSLLENSTEIILNSKQPIWVINEVLNNILYHLPSDYIKSDINQIPLLIDPQYEDLVNAYGGTTMRTYNYFTCDSTVQDKWSLYLVNELKSVHEHLLVKNEQSKVS
;
A
#
# COMPACT_ATOMS: atom_id res chain seq x y z
N MET A 1 -28.80 10.48 -1.45
CA MET A 1 -27.34 10.50 -1.25
C MET A 1 -26.78 11.66 -2.05
N ILE A 2 -25.92 12.49 -1.48
CA ILE A 2 -25.16 13.47 -2.28
C ILE A 2 -24.17 12.63 -3.09
N GLY A 3 -24.15 12.75 -4.42
CA GLY A 3 -23.26 11.96 -5.27
C GLY A 3 -21.80 12.41 -5.12
N ALA A 4 -20.88 11.46 -4.98
CA ALA A 4 -19.45 11.73 -5.10
C ALA A 4 -19.13 11.87 -6.60
N ASN A 5 -18.20 12.76 -6.93
CA ASN A 5 -17.70 12.84 -8.30
C ASN A 5 -16.58 11.82 -8.47
N VAL A 6 -16.72 10.96 -9.48
CA VAL A 6 -15.69 10.03 -9.97
C VAL A 6 -14.77 10.80 -10.91
N ASN A 7 -13.47 10.87 -10.59
CA ASN A 7 -12.42 11.53 -11.38
C ASN A 7 -12.80 12.95 -11.86
N GLY A 8 -13.67 13.65 -11.11
CA GLY A 8 -14.29 14.90 -11.57
C GLY A 8 -13.66 16.18 -11.04
N ILE A 9 -12.62 16.10 -10.20
CA ILE A 9 -11.90 17.25 -9.66
C ILE A 9 -10.62 17.50 -10.45
N LYS A 10 -10.27 18.76 -10.70
CA LYS A 10 -8.95 19.09 -11.28
C LYS A 10 -7.85 18.77 -10.27
N VAL A 11 -6.70 18.33 -10.75
CA VAL A 11 -5.55 17.99 -9.89
C VAL A 11 -5.09 19.19 -9.08
N GLU A 12 -5.12 20.39 -9.65
CA GLU A 12 -4.78 21.63 -8.95
C GLU A 12 -5.70 21.87 -7.76
N ASP A 13 -7.00 21.73 -7.96
CA ASP A 13 -8.01 21.94 -6.92
C ASP A 13 -7.91 20.87 -5.83
N LEU A 14 -7.67 19.61 -6.21
CA LEU A 14 -7.42 18.52 -5.27
C LEU A 14 -6.22 18.81 -4.37
N PHE A 15 -5.10 19.24 -4.95
CA PHE A 15 -3.88 19.52 -4.21
C PHE A 15 -4.03 20.76 -3.32
N GLN A 16 -4.80 21.77 -3.75
CA GLN A 16 -5.18 22.89 -2.88
C GLN A 16 -6.00 22.43 -1.67
N CYS A 17 -6.96 21.51 -1.86
CA CYS A 17 -7.69 20.90 -0.75
C CYS A 17 -6.74 20.11 0.18
N TYR A 18 -5.79 19.36 -0.38
CA TYR A 18 -4.80 18.62 0.41
C TYR A 18 -3.88 19.53 1.24
N ASP A 19 -3.52 20.70 0.70
CA ASP A 19 -2.81 21.73 1.45
C ASP A 19 -3.70 22.35 2.55
N LYS A 20 -4.93 22.75 2.20
CA LYS A 20 -5.90 23.35 3.13
C LYS A 20 -6.19 22.48 4.34
N TYR A 21 -6.39 21.17 4.13
CA TYR A 21 -6.72 20.21 5.19
C TYR A 21 -5.50 19.49 5.77
N ASN A 22 -4.30 20.03 5.55
CA ASN A 22 -3.03 19.59 6.13
C ASN A 22 -2.68 18.10 5.85
N PHE A 23 -3.17 17.54 4.74
CA PHE A 23 -2.77 16.21 4.28
C PHE A 23 -1.36 16.23 3.67
N LEU A 24 -1.04 17.30 2.94
CA LEU A 24 0.31 17.61 2.44
C LEU A 24 1.00 18.65 3.34
N TYR A 25 1.19 18.30 4.61
CA TYR A 25 1.90 19.14 5.57
C TYR A 25 3.36 19.43 5.15
N GLN A 26 3.93 20.53 5.65
CA GLN A 26 5.20 21.09 5.14
C GLN A 26 6.36 20.09 5.09
N GLU A 27 6.63 19.37 6.19
CA GLU A 27 7.70 18.37 6.24
C GLU A 27 7.51 17.26 5.17
N LYS A 28 6.27 16.87 4.87
CA LYS A 28 5.99 15.90 3.80
C LYS A 28 6.31 16.48 2.42
N LYS A 29 5.96 17.75 2.18
CA LYS A 29 6.28 18.45 0.93
C LYS A 29 7.77 18.65 0.76
N GLU A 30 8.51 18.97 1.82
CA GLU A 30 9.97 19.09 1.80
C GLU A 30 10.65 17.79 1.40
N LYS A 31 10.23 16.66 2.00
CA LYS A 31 10.73 15.33 1.65
C LYS A 31 10.46 14.95 0.19
N MET A 32 9.33 15.41 -0.35
CA MET A 32 8.93 15.13 -1.74
C MET A 32 9.29 16.26 -2.72
N ARG A 33 10.04 17.29 -2.30
CA ARG A 33 10.19 18.53 -3.08
C ARG A 33 10.66 18.28 -4.52
N TYR A 34 11.63 17.39 -4.70
CA TYR A 34 12.17 17.04 -6.02
C TYR A 34 11.22 16.18 -6.86
N LEU A 35 10.34 15.41 -6.21
CA LEU A 35 9.35 14.58 -6.88
C LEU A 35 8.07 15.35 -7.21
N TYR A 36 7.75 16.41 -6.46
CA TYR A 36 6.44 17.05 -6.47
C TYR A 36 5.91 17.45 -7.86
N PRO A 37 6.71 18.03 -8.79
CA PRO A 37 6.24 18.31 -10.15
C PRO A 37 5.83 17.04 -10.90
N MET A 38 6.63 15.98 -10.80
CA MET A 38 6.34 14.68 -11.40
C MET A 38 5.12 14.01 -10.75
N ILE A 39 4.95 14.15 -9.43
CA ILE A 39 3.75 13.65 -8.74
C ILE A 39 2.50 14.29 -9.33
N LYS A 40 2.46 15.62 -9.49
CA LYS A 40 1.31 16.31 -10.09
C LYS A 40 1.04 15.87 -11.53
N ALA A 41 2.10 15.72 -12.33
CA ALA A 41 1.98 15.24 -13.71
C ALA A 41 1.38 13.83 -13.76
N ASN A 42 1.90 12.90 -12.94
CA ASN A 42 1.42 11.53 -12.88
C ASN A 42 -0.02 11.43 -12.36
N TRP A 43 -0.43 12.29 -11.43
CA TRP A 43 -1.83 12.40 -11.01
C TRP A 43 -2.73 12.89 -12.15
N SER A 44 -2.28 13.87 -12.94
CA SER A 44 -3.05 14.38 -14.08
C SER A 44 -3.27 13.27 -15.11
N ILE A 45 -2.21 12.52 -15.43
CA ILE A 45 -2.29 11.34 -16.29
C ILE A 45 -3.23 10.27 -15.71
N ALA A 46 -3.14 9.99 -14.41
CA ALA A 46 -3.96 8.96 -13.77
C ALA A 46 -5.45 9.30 -13.78
N MET A 47 -5.82 10.58 -13.73
CA MET A 47 -7.20 11.03 -13.82
C MET A 47 -7.84 10.76 -15.19
N ASP A 48 -7.02 10.62 -16.25
CA ASP A 48 -7.46 10.27 -17.61
C ASP A 48 -7.57 8.74 -17.82
N MET A 49 -7.15 7.94 -16.83
CA MET A 49 -7.29 6.48 -16.90
C MET A 49 -8.74 6.06 -16.67
N PRO A 50 -9.14 4.89 -17.20
CA PRO A 50 -10.38 4.23 -16.80
C PRO A 50 -10.40 4.02 -15.29
N TRP A 51 -11.58 4.14 -14.69
CA TRP A 51 -11.77 4.07 -13.25
C TRP A 51 -11.37 2.68 -12.67
N GLU A 52 -11.39 1.64 -13.50
CA GLU A 52 -10.92 0.27 -13.22
C GLU A 52 -9.40 0.20 -13.02
N ASN A 53 -8.66 1.25 -13.36
CA ASN A 53 -7.22 1.37 -13.12
C ASN A 53 -6.90 2.48 -12.11
N PHE A 54 -7.66 3.57 -12.12
CA PHE A 54 -7.51 4.67 -11.17
C PHE A 54 -8.86 5.34 -10.87
N LEU A 55 -9.26 5.26 -9.60
CA LEU A 55 -10.49 5.83 -9.07
C LEU A 55 -10.16 6.89 -8.03
N LEU A 56 -10.58 8.12 -8.27
CA LEU A 56 -10.64 9.19 -7.28
C LEU A 56 -12.10 9.56 -7.06
N LEU A 57 -12.58 9.34 -5.84
CA LEU A 57 -13.86 9.88 -5.40
C LEU A 57 -13.64 11.18 -4.66
N THR A 58 -14.49 12.15 -4.94
CA THR A 58 -14.52 13.41 -4.21
C THR A 58 -15.93 13.84 -3.85
N TYR A 59 -16.10 14.22 -2.59
CA TYR A 59 -17.14 15.13 -2.16
C TYR A 59 -16.52 16.51 -2.02
N ASN A 60 -16.97 17.47 -2.82
CA ASN A 60 -16.52 18.85 -2.72
C ASN A 60 -17.74 19.78 -2.77
N ARG A 61 -17.99 20.48 -1.65
CA ARG A 61 -19.02 21.51 -1.50
C ARG A 61 -18.38 22.73 -0.83
N PRO A 62 -17.68 23.56 -1.62
CA PRO A 62 -17.00 24.74 -1.09
C PRO A 62 -17.94 25.69 -0.33
N GLU A 63 -19.20 25.78 -0.76
CA GLU A 63 -20.23 26.64 -0.16
C GLU A 63 -20.64 26.21 1.25
N LYS A 64 -20.36 24.96 1.63
CA LYS A 64 -20.58 24.42 2.98
C LYS A 64 -19.29 24.10 3.71
N ASP A 65 -18.15 24.45 3.12
CA ASP A 65 -16.83 23.96 3.53
C ASP A 65 -16.86 22.45 3.81
N LEU A 66 -17.34 21.62 2.88
CA LEU A 66 -17.32 20.17 3.02
C LEU A 66 -16.41 19.58 1.94
N PHE A 67 -15.43 18.80 2.39
CA PHE A 67 -14.51 18.10 1.52
C PHE A 67 -14.23 16.70 2.03
N ALA A 68 -14.30 15.71 1.14
CA ALA A 68 -13.67 14.43 1.33
C ALA A 68 -13.17 13.88 0.00
N SER A 69 -12.08 13.11 0.05
CA SER A 69 -11.58 12.36 -1.09
C SER A 69 -11.08 10.99 -0.65
N VAL A 70 -11.16 10.02 -1.55
CA VAL A 70 -10.45 8.74 -1.45
C VAL A 70 -9.99 8.35 -2.84
N SER A 71 -8.75 7.87 -2.93
CA SER A 71 -8.19 7.36 -4.18
C SER A 71 -7.93 5.86 -4.07
N ALA A 72 -8.11 5.16 -5.17
CA ALA A 72 -7.68 3.79 -5.33
C ALA A 72 -7.12 3.58 -6.73
N TRP A 73 -6.24 2.61 -6.86
CA TRP A 73 -5.71 2.22 -8.16
C TRP A 73 -5.38 0.74 -8.17
N ARG A 74 -5.33 0.16 -9.36
CA ARG A 74 -5.07 -1.26 -9.52
C ARG A 74 -3.60 -1.57 -9.20
N SER A 75 -3.37 -2.35 -8.15
CA SER A 75 -2.03 -2.76 -7.70
C SER A 75 -1.61 -4.10 -8.30
N THR A 76 -2.56 -5.00 -8.50
CA THR A 76 -2.43 -6.28 -9.22
C THR A 76 -3.73 -6.52 -10.00
N PHE A 77 -3.84 -7.53 -10.87
CA PHE A 77 -5.14 -7.78 -11.52
C PHE A 77 -6.24 -8.14 -10.53
N ARG A 78 -5.84 -8.74 -9.40
CA ARG A 78 -6.74 -9.16 -8.32
C ARG A 78 -6.92 -8.12 -7.24
N SER A 79 -6.39 -6.90 -7.36
CA SER A 79 -6.50 -5.98 -6.24
C SER A 79 -6.39 -4.49 -6.55
N TYR A 80 -7.08 -3.72 -5.71
CA TYR A 80 -7.00 -2.27 -5.65
C TYR A 80 -6.31 -1.83 -4.37
N LEU A 81 -5.30 -0.97 -4.47
CA LEU A 81 -4.76 -0.27 -3.33
C LEU A 81 -5.55 1.00 -3.08
N ILE A 82 -6.17 1.10 -1.90
CA ILE A 82 -6.87 2.30 -1.44
C ILE A 82 -5.94 3.14 -0.58
N GLN A 83 -5.81 4.41 -0.92
CA GLN A 83 -4.99 5.37 -0.21
C GLN A 83 -5.58 6.79 -0.27
N HIS A 84 -4.94 7.68 0.49
CA HIS A 84 -5.18 9.14 0.47
C HIS A 84 -6.62 9.53 0.76
N MET A 85 -7.16 8.86 1.77
CA MET A 85 -8.40 9.27 2.39
C MET A 85 -8.19 10.58 3.15
N VAL A 86 -8.81 11.65 2.66
CA VAL A 86 -8.74 12.99 3.22
C VAL A 86 -10.14 13.49 3.45
N SER A 87 -10.40 14.11 4.60
CA SER A 87 -11.69 14.72 4.89
C SER A 87 -11.52 15.78 5.95
N ASN A 88 -12.34 16.82 5.89
CA ASN A 88 -12.42 17.82 6.96
C ASN A 88 -13.47 17.49 8.04
N HIS A 89 -14.24 16.41 7.85
CA HIS A 89 -15.23 15.91 8.80
C HIS A 89 -15.23 14.38 8.90
N ALA A 90 -15.45 13.83 10.10
CA ALA A 90 -15.39 12.39 10.34
C ALA A 90 -16.51 11.63 9.61
N GLU A 91 -17.70 12.22 9.54
CA GLU A 91 -18.87 11.71 8.83
C GLU A 91 -18.60 11.58 7.33
N ASN A 92 -17.95 12.56 6.72
CA ASN A 92 -17.66 12.55 5.28
C ASN A 92 -16.66 11.44 4.93
N THR A 93 -15.71 11.12 5.83
CA THR A 93 -14.82 9.96 5.68
C THR A 93 -15.61 8.65 5.54
N ARG A 94 -16.65 8.47 6.36
CA ARG A 94 -17.45 7.23 6.33
C ARG A 94 -18.38 7.20 5.12
N LEU A 95 -18.99 8.33 4.79
CA LEU A 95 -19.85 8.46 3.61
C LEU A 95 -19.09 8.21 2.31
N ILE A 96 -17.84 8.69 2.20
CA ILE A 96 -17.05 8.48 0.98
C ILE A 96 -16.54 7.05 0.87
N LEU A 97 -16.20 6.42 1.99
CA LEU A 97 -15.90 4.98 2.02
C LEU A 97 -17.12 4.14 1.65
N LEU A 98 -18.32 4.48 2.14
CA LEU A 98 -19.55 3.77 1.74
C LEU A 98 -19.81 3.89 0.25
N HIS A 99 -19.67 5.09 -0.32
CA HIS A 99 -19.80 5.30 -1.77
C HIS A 99 -18.74 4.51 -2.53
N PHE A 100 -17.51 4.52 -2.05
CA PHE A 100 -16.41 3.75 -2.62
C PHE A 100 -16.71 2.25 -2.63
N LEU A 101 -17.18 1.70 -1.50
CA LEU A 101 -17.58 0.30 -1.43
C LEU A 101 -18.74 0.00 -2.37
N GLU A 102 -19.72 0.90 -2.53
CA GLU A 102 -20.84 0.67 -3.44
C GLU A 102 -20.37 0.61 -4.91
N LEU A 103 -19.51 1.53 -5.34
CA LEU A 103 -18.92 1.48 -6.69
C LEU A 103 -18.09 0.22 -6.91
N LEU A 104 -17.36 -0.23 -5.89
CA LEU A 104 -16.64 -1.48 -5.97
C LEU A 104 -17.58 -2.70 -6.08
N LYS A 105 -18.83 -2.67 -5.60
CA LYS A 105 -19.75 -3.80 -5.82
C LYS A 105 -20.07 -4.00 -7.30
N GLU A 106 -20.09 -2.90 -8.07
CA GLU A 106 -20.39 -2.93 -9.50
C GLU A 106 -19.18 -3.42 -10.33
N ASP A 107 -17.95 -3.27 -9.83
CA ASP A 107 -16.69 -3.64 -10.53
C ASP A 107 -15.95 -4.86 -10.00
N ILE A 108 -16.20 -5.26 -8.75
CA ILE A 108 -15.64 -6.49 -8.21
C ILE A 108 -16.39 -7.63 -8.91
N VAL A 109 -16.01 -7.87 -10.17
CA VAL A 109 -15.97 -9.22 -10.74
C VAL A 109 -15.40 -10.11 -9.64
N GLU A 110 -16.00 -11.27 -9.40
CA GLU A 110 -15.88 -12.19 -8.24
C GLU A 110 -14.48 -12.43 -7.58
N ASN A 111 -13.39 -11.81 -8.02
CA ASN A 111 -12.01 -12.07 -7.64
C ASN A 111 -11.14 -10.81 -7.37
N ASN A 112 -11.71 -9.68 -6.94
CA ASN A 112 -10.91 -8.51 -6.55
C ASN A 112 -10.80 -8.34 -5.02
N ALA A 113 -9.62 -7.96 -4.57
CA ALA A 113 -9.29 -7.62 -3.20
C ALA A 113 -9.01 -6.13 -3.02
N ILE A 114 -9.17 -5.67 -1.80
CA ILE A 114 -8.77 -4.35 -1.36
C ILE A 114 -7.46 -4.48 -0.60
N GLN A 115 -6.53 -3.56 -0.86
CA GLN A 115 -5.32 -3.37 -0.07
C GLN A 115 -5.34 -1.99 0.59
N VAL A 116 -4.85 -1.91 1.82
CA VAL A 116 -4.72 -0.65 2.55
C VAL A 116 -3.46 -0.65 3.42
N TYR A 117 -2.62 0.35 3.25
CA TYR A 117 -1.59 0.70 4.24
C TYR A 117 -2.10 1.82 5.15
N TYR A 118 -1.98 1.63 6.47
CA TYR A 118 -2.34 2.65 7.46
C TYR A 118 -1.38 2.63 8.65
N GLN A 119 -1.20 3.77 9.31
CA GLN A 119 -0.37 3.79 10.53
C GLN A 119 -1.19 3.26 11.71
N PRO A 120 -0.62 2.40 12.58
CA PRO A 120 -1.32 1.86 13.75
C PRO A 120 -1.91 2.93 14.68
N LYS A 121 -1.28 4.11 14.74
CA LYS A 121 -1.73 5.24 15.55
C LYS A 121 -3.01 5.91 15.03
N THR A 122 -3.43 5.64 13.79
CA THR A 122 -4.67 6.15 13.23
C THR A 122 -5.85 5.35 13.77
N LYS A 123 -6.40 5.77 14.92
CA LYS A 123 -7.43 5.04 15.67
C LYS A 123 -8.59 4.52 14.82
N PHE A 124 -9.16 5.36 13.96
CA PHE A 124 -10.27 4.95 13.08
C PHE A 124 -9.90 3.79 12.16
N ALA A 125 -8.80 3.93 11.41
CA ALA A 125 -8.32 2.89 10.51
C ALA A 125 -7.94 1.62 11.28
N HIS A 126 -7.25 1.77 12.42
CA HIS A 126 -6.85 0.63 13.24
C HIS A 126 -8.06 -0.16 13.76
N ASN A 127 -9.05 0.51 14.35
CA ASN A 127 -10.25 -0.16 14.86
C ASN A 127 -11.03 -0.85 13.74
N MET A 128 -11.20 -0.17 12.61
CA MET A 128 -11.96 -0.70 11.47
C MET A 128 -11.28 -1.93 10.86
N PHE A 129 -10.01 -1.84 10.49
CA PHE A 129 -9.33 -2.93 9.79
C PHE A 129 -8.98 -4.11 10.70
N SER A 130 -8.69 -3.87 11.99
CA SER A 130 -8.54 -4.96 12.96
C SER A 130 -9.87 -5.69 13.19
N HIS A 131 -10.99 -4.96 13.25
CA HIS A 131 -12.31 -5.59 13.32
C HIS A 131 -12.59 -6.43 12.06
N LEU A 132 -12.36 -5.86 10.87
CA LEU A 132 -12.60 -6.58 9.62
C LEU A 132 -11.76 -7.85 9.50
N GLU A 133 -10.47 -7.79 9.82
CA GLU A 133 -9.61 -8.99 9.83
C GLU A 133 -10.18 -10.08 10.75
N SER A 134 -10.57 -9.71 11.98
CA SER A 134 -11.10 -10.67 12.95
C SER A 134 -12.38 -11.38 12.49
N VAL A 135 -13.22 -10.71 11.70
CA VAL A 135 -14.51 -11.25 11.22
C VAL A 135 -14.38 -11.95 9.85
N ALA A 136 -13.33 -11.63 9.09
CA ALA A 136 -13.02 -12.24 7.80
C ALA A 136 -12.31 -13.59 7.97
N GLY A 137 -11.37 -13.63 8.91
CA GLY A 137 -10.44 -14.73 9.07
C GLY A 137 -9.33 -14.76 8.00
N PRO A 138 -8.35 -15.65 8.17
CA PRO A 138 -7.12 -15.69 7.36
C PRO A 138 -7.33 -16.20 5.92
N SER A 139 -8.50 -16.77 5.61
CA SER A 139 -8.83 -17.24 4.26
C SER A 139 -9.35 -16.11 3.35
N HIS A 140 -9.80 -14.99 3.93
CA HIS A 140 -10.44 -13.87 3.23
C HIS A 140 -9.78 -12.52 3.52
N SER A 141 -8.78 -12.51 4.41
CA SER A 141 -8.06 -11.31 4.77
C SER A 141 -6.64 -11.61 5.22
N HIS A 142 -5.80 -10.59 5.17
CA HIS A 142 -4.46 -10.62 5.72
C HIS A 142 -4.13 -9.27 6.35
N LEU A 143 -3.69 -9.28 7.61
CA LEU A 143 -3.20 -8.10 8.32
C LEU A 143 -1.78 -8.34 8.79
N ARG A 144 -0.85 -7.48 8.38
CA ARG A 144 0.55 -7.55 8.82
C ARG A 144 1.11 -6.19 9.16
N THR A 145 1.93 -6.14 10.20
CA THR A 145 2.67 -4.93 10.57
C THR A 145 4.04 -4.94 9.91
N TYR A 146 4.40 -3.84 9.27
CA TYR A 146 5.72 -3.60 8.68
C TYR A 146 6.40 -2.38 9.31
N ARG A 147 7.72 -2.46 9.39
CA ARG A 147 8.57 -1.27 9.46
C ARG A 147 8.87 -0.81 8.06
N PHE A 148 8.64 0.48 7.82
CA PHE A 148 8.95 1.15 6.58
C PHE A 148 10.22 1.98 6.76
N LEU A 149 11.28 1.57 6.09
CA LEU A 149 12.61 2.14 6.21
C LEU A 149 13.03 2.78 4.89
N SER A 150 13.93 3.74 4.98
CA SER A 150 14.76 4.16 3.87
C SER A 150 16.10 3.45 3.95
N TYR A 151 16.61 2.98 2.82
CA TYR A 151 17.92 2.36 2.72
C TYR A 151 18.79 3.05 1.65
N PRO A 152 20.10 3.25 1.89
CA PRO A 152 20.96 3.97 0.95
C PRO A 152 21.10 3.26 -0.41
N LEU A 153 21.22 4.04 -1.49
CA LEU A 153 21.59 3.53 -2.82
C LEU A 153 23.06 3.10 -2.93
N LYS A 154 23.84 3.26 -1.87
CA LYS A 154 25.25 2.85 -1.86
C LYS A 154 25.33 1.38 -1.46
N PRO A 155 25.92 0.51 -2.28
CA PRO A 155 26.11 -0.89 -1.91
C PRO A 155 27.02 -1.00 -0.69
N ILE A 156 26.67 -1.95 0.18
CA ILE A 156 27.50 -2.36 1.32
C ILE A 156 28.59 -3.33 0.87
N HIS A 157 29.48 -3.71 1.79
CA HIS A 157 30.37 -4.83 1.56
C HIS A 157 29.58 -6.14 1.65
N LEU A 158 29.74 -7.00 0.64
CA LEU A 158 29.26 -8.37 0.69
C LEU A 158 30.29 -9.24 1.40
N ASN A 159 29.89 -9.85 2.50
CA ASN A 159 30.74 -10.83 3.17
C ASN A 159 30.81 -12.10 2.31
N SER A 160 31.91 -12.88 2.44
CA SER A 160 31.98 -14.20 1.83
C SER A 160 30.77 -15.03 2.27
N SER A 161 29.91 -15.40 1.32
CA SER A 161 28.63 -16.05 1.59
C SER A 161 28.41 -17.20 0.60
N SER A 162 27.76 -18.25 1.07
CA SER A 162 27.30 -19.36 0.21
C SER A 162 25.91 -19.12 -0.37
N ILE A 163 25.32 -17.95 -0.07
CA ILE A 163 24.00 -17.55 -0.52
C ILE A 163 24.11 -16.99 -1.94
N TYR A 164 23.19 -17.39 -2.80
CA TYR A 164 23.06 -16.83 -4.14
C TYR A 164 21.65 -16.32 -4.39
N ALA A 165 21.54 -15.34 -5.30
CA ALA A 165 20.28 -14.73 -5.69
C ALA A 165 19.77 -15.36 -7.00
N GLU A 166 18.48 -15.66 -7.06
CA GLU A 166 17.81 -16.21 -8.24
C GLU A 166 16.49 -15.48 -8.48
N GLU A 167 16.30 -14.95 -9.68
CA GLU A 167 15.06 -14.26 -10.06
C GLU A 167 13.94 -15.27 -10.34
N LEU A 168 12.73 -14.93 -9.90
CA LEU A 168 11.51 -15.69 -10.16
C LEU A 168 11.28 -15.80 -11.67
N ASN A 169 11.05 -17.03 -12.14
CA ASN A 169 10.70 -17.38 -13.50
C ASN A 169 9.82 -18.64 -13.49
N SER A 170 9.33 -19.05 -14.65
CA SER A 170 8.42 -20.20 -14.76
C SER A 170 8.98 -21.51 -14.20
N ASN A 171 10.30 -21.70 -14.14
CA ASN A 171 10.92 -22.93 -13.67
C ASN A 171 11.05 -23.02 -12.14
N ASN A 172 11.08 -21.88 -11.44
CA ASN A 172 11.25 -21.84 -9.98
C ASN A 172 10.04 -21.24 -9.25
N LYS A 173 8.95 -20.98 -10.00
CA LYS A 173 7.72 -20.35 -9.49
C LYS A 173 7.11 -21.10 -8.32
N GLU A 174 6.98 -22.42 -8.43
CA GLU A 174 6.32 -23.23 -7.39
C GLU A 174 7.06 -23.16 -6.04
N ASP A 175 8.38 -23.32 -6.04
CA ASP A 175 9.19 -23.27 -4.82
C ASP A 175 9.09 -21.89 -4.12
N ILE A 176 9.15 -20.81 -4.91
CA ILE A 176 9.01 -19.44 -4.42
C ILE A 176 7.60 -19.20 -3.89
N LEU A 177 6.58 -19.67 -4.61
CA LEU A 177 5.18 -19.55 -4.22
C LEU A 177 4.91 -20.26 -2.89
N GLN A 178 5.44 -21.48 -2.75
CA GLN A 178 5.35 -22.27 -1.54
C GLN A 178 6.02 -21.54 -0.37
N PHE A 179 7.21 -20.97 -0.59
CA PHE A 179 7.91 -20.18 0.44
C PHE A 179 7.10 -18.97 0.89
N VAL A 180 6.60 -18.15 -0.04
CA VAL A 180 5.81 -16.96 0.31
C VAL A 180 4.52 -17.37 1.03
N THR A 181 3.85 -18.41 0.55
CA THR A 181 2.63 -18.94 1.16
C THR A 181 2.89 -19.45 2.59
N GLN A 182 4.05 -20.06 2.85
CA GLN A 182 4.45 -20.46 4.19
C GLN A 182 4.64 -19.24 5.12
N GLU A 183 5.32 -18.19 4.66
CA GLU A 183 5.70 -17.04 5.51
C GLU A 183 4.63 -15.93 5.59
N ARG A 184 3.66 -15.90 4.66
CA ARG A 184 2.62 -14.86 4.55
C ARG A 184 1.19 -15.39 4.48
N GLY A 185 0.99 -16.67 4.18
CA GLY A 185 -0.31 -17.30 4.01
C GLY A 185 -0.84 -17.22 2.58
N GLN A 186 -1.76 -18.13 2.27
CA GLN A 186 -2.32 -18.29 0.92
C GLN A 186 -3.06 -17.05 0.42
N PHE A 187 -3.82 -16.37 1.29
CA PHE A 187 -4.57 -15.19 0.91
C PHE A 187 -3.66 -14.05 0.45
N TYR A 188 -2.55 -13.80 1.17
CA TYR A 188 -1.55 -12.80 0.77
C TYR A 188 -0.97 -13.12 -0.61
N THR A 189 -0.59 -14.38 -0.83
CA THR A 189 -0.06 -14.86 -2.11
C THR A 189 -1.03 -14.59 -3.27
N TRP A 190 -2.31 -14.88 -3.03
CA TRP A 190 -3.38 -14.66 -4.00
C TRP A 190 -3.62 -13.17 -4.30
N VAL A 191 -3.69 -12.31 -3.27
CA VAL A 191 -3.87 -10.84 -3.44
C VAL A 191 -2.71 -10.22 -4.20
N GLN A 192 -1.49 -10.69 -3.91
CA GLN A 192 -0.29 -10.28 -4.61
C GLN A 192 -0.19 -10.88 -6.02
N ASP A 193 -1.10 -11.75 -6.46
CA ASP A 193 -1.11 -12.30 -7.82
C ASP A 193 0.18 -13.08 -8.15
N LEU A 194 0.83 -13.67 -7.14
CA LEU A 194 2.09 -14.39 -7.28
C LEU A 194 1.92 -15.79 -7.87
N ASP A 195 0.73 -16.38 -7.68
CA ASP A 195 0.31 -17.64 -8.27
C ASP A 195 -0.15 -17.48 -9.74
N SER A 196 -0.35 -16.25 -10.21
CA SER A 196 -0.72 -15.98 -11.62
C SER A 196 0.46 -16.07 -12.58
N ASP A 197 0.17 -16.13 -13.88
CA ASP A 197 1.20 -16.08 -14.91
C ASP A 197 1.83 -14.69 -15.05
N ASP A 198 1.14 -13.64 -14.61
CA ASP A 198 1.66 -12.26 -14.58
C ASP A 198 2.30 -11.88 -13.24
N PHE A 199 3.09 -12.78 -12.67
CA PHE A 199 3.76 -12.55 -11.37
C PHE A 199 4.74 -11.35 -11.40
N ASN A 200 5.16 -10.88 -12.57
CA ASN A 200 6.00 -9.67 -12.72
C ASN A 200 5.19 -8.40 -13.05
N LEU A 201 3.87 -8.49 -13.13
CA LEU A 201 2.96 -7.40 -13.48
C LEU A 201 3.19 -6.82 -14.89
N SER A 202 3.67 -7.61 -15.83
CA SER A 202 3.96 -7.19 -17.21
C SER A 202 2.71 -6.78 -17.99
N GLU A 203 1.60 -7.50 -17.83
CA GLU A 203 0.34 -7.12 -18.51
C GLU A 203 -0.27 -5.89 -17.86
N LEU A 204 -0.20 -5.80 -16.52
CA LEU A 204 -0.63 -4.60 -15.80
C LEU A 204 0.23 -3.39 -16.18
N ASP A 205 1.54 -3.55 -16.25
CA ASP A 205 2.47 -2.50 -16.69
C ASP A 205 2.13 -2.01 -18.10
N ALA A 206 1.81 -2.93 -19.03
CA ALA A 206 1.39 -2.58 -20.37
C ALA A 206 0.12 -1.72 -20.37
N ASN A 207 -0.82 -1.96 -19.44
CA ASN A 207 -2.01 -1.12 -19.28
C ASN A 207 -1.66 0.27 -18.75
N TYR A 208 -0.77 0.38 -17.75
CA TYR A 208 -0.30 1.68 -17.25
C TYR A 208 0.50 2.47 -18.31
N LYS A 209 1.32 1.78 -19.11
CA LYS A 209 2.15 2.39 -20.17
C LYS A 209 1.34 3.03 -21.29
N LYS A 210 0.12 2.58 -21.55
CA LYS A 210 -0.80 3.24 -22.50
C LYS A 210 -1.07 4.71 -22.15
N TYR A 211 -0.95 5.05 -20.86
CA TYR A 211 -1.18 6.41 -20.35
C TYR A 211 0.14 7.12 -20.02
N GLY A 212 1.30 6.48 -20.21
CA GLY A 212 2.60 7.05 -19.83
C GLY A 212 2.99 6.82 -18.36
N LEU A 213 2.32 5.87 -17.69
CA LEU A 213 2.70 5.40 -16.35
C LEU A 213 3.35 4.01 -16.43
N SER A 214 3.90 3.53 -15.32
CA SER A 214 4.49 2.20 -15.21
C SER A 214 4.15 1.58 -13.87
N ARG A 215 4.04 0.25 -13.84
CA ARG A 215 3.93 -0.56 -12.62
C ARG A 215 4.51 -1.95 -12.91
N THR A 216 5.63 -2.27 -12.29
CA THR A 216 6.33 -3.55 -12.47
C THR A 216 6.68 -4.16 -11.14
N ARG A 217 6.85 -5.48 -11.11
CA ARG A 217 7.42 -6.20 -9.97
C ARG A 217 8.55 -7.11 -10.42
N LYS A 218 9.59 -7.19 -9.60
CA LYS A 218 10.63 -8.21 -9.68
C LYS A 218 10.67 -9.00 -8.37
N VAL A 219 10.72 -10.32 -8.47
CA VAL A 219 10.82 -11.20 -7.30
C VAL A 219 12.16 -11.93 -7.34
N VAL A 220 12.92 -11.87 -6.25
CA VAL A 220 14.25 -12.49 -6.16
C VAL A 220 14.33 -13.35 -4.91
N ALA A 221 14.65 -14.62 -5.08
CA ALA A 221 14.91 -15.55 -3.99
C ALA A 221 16.39 -15.61 -3.65
N TYR A 222 16.69 -15.75 -2.36
CA TYR A 222 18.03 -15.88 -1.82
C TYR A 222 18.16 -17.27 -1.22
N LYS A 223 19.02 -18.10 -1.83
CA LYS A 223 19.11 -19.54 -1.57
C LYS A 223 20.47 -19.93 -1.04
N ASP A 224 20.52 -20.93 -0.18
CA ASP A 224 21.79 -21.53 0.24
C ASP A 224 22.36 -22.49 -0.82
N SER A 225 23.55 -23.03 -0.57
CA SER A 225 24.21 -24.03 -1.44
C SER A 225 23.43 -25.34 -1.65
N LYS A 226 22.37 -25.58 -0.87
CA LYS A 226 21.46 -26.73 -0.98
C LYS A 226 20.13 -26.35 -1.64
N ASN A 227 20.05 -25.16 -2.22
CA ASN A 227 18.87 -24.58 -2.86
C ASN A 227 17.69 -24.31 -1.90
N ASN A 228 17.91 -24.26 -0.58
CA ASN A 228 16.86 -23.86 0.35
C ASN A 228 16.66 -22.34 0.27
N ILE A 229 15.41 -21.91 0.11
CA ILE A 229 15.06 -20.48 0.16
C ILE A 229 15.17 -19.98 1.60
N LEU A 230 16.04 -18.99 1.80
CA LEU A 230 16.26 -18.35 3.10
C LEU A 230 15.56 -16.98 3.20
N GLY A 231 15.30 -16.35 2.07
CA GLY A 231 14.55 -15.12 1.98
C GLY A 231 14.18 -14.76 0.55
N ILE A 232 13.23 -13.86 0.39
CA ILE A 232 12.75 -13.35 -0.90
C ILE A 232 12.57 -11.84 -0.79
N THR A 233 12.84 -11.13 -1.90
CA THR A 233 12.47 -9.73 -2.06
C THR A 233 11.39 -9.57 -3.13
N LEU A 234 10.34 -8.80 -2.82
CA LEU A 234 9.36 -8.33 -3.80
C LEU A 234 9.64 -6.86 -4.06
N ILE A 235 10.29 -6.59 -5.19
CA ILE A 235 10.75 -5.25 -5.59
C ILE A 235 9.67 -4.63 -6.48
N ASN A 236 8.82 -3.81 -5.89
CA ASN A 236 7.79 -3.08 -6.63
C ASN A 236 8.35 -1.74 -7.13
N LYS A 237 8.03 -1.41 -8.38
CA LYS A 237 8.35 -0.11 -8.99
C LYS A 237 7.12 0.42 -9.69
N ALA A 238 6.79 1.67 -9.43
CA ALA A 238 5.67 2.34 -10.06
C ALA A 238 6.00 3.80 -10.33
N SER A 239 5.32 4.43 -11.29
CA SER A 239 5.45 5.87 -11.51
C SER A 239 5.28 6.62 -10.20
N ALA A 240 6.27 7.44 -9.86
CA ALA A 240 6.32 8.08 -8.56
C ALA A 240 5.12 9.01 -8.35
N GLY A 241 4.59 9.03 -7.12
CA GLY A 241 3.60 10.03 -6.72
C GLY A 241 2.16 9.58 -6.64
N LEU A 242 1.75 8.48 -7.30
CA LEU A 242 0.41 7.92 -7.06
C LEU A 242 0.25 7.53 -5.60
N ASN A 243 1.32 7.14 -4.93
CA ASN A 243 1.39 7.01 -3.48
C ASN A 243 2.37 8.03 -2.88
N PHE A 244 1.86 9.03 -2.15
CA PHE A 244 2.68 10.05 -1.47
C PHE A 244 3.60 9.52 -0.36
N SER A 245 3.54 8.24 -0.02
CA SER A 245 4.42 7.58 0.95
C SER A 245 5.44 6.66 0.28
N LEU A 246 5.48 6.61 -1.07
CA LEU A 246 6.35 5.74 -1.88
C LEU A 246 6.20 4.24 -1.60
N LEU A 247 5.09 3.81 -1.00
CA LEU A 247 4.84 2.39 -0.69
C LEU A 247 4.79 1.52 -1.96
N GLU A 248 4.31 2.08 -3.07
CA GLU A 248 4.26 1.41 -4.38
C GLU A 248 5.63 1.20 -5.03
N ASN A 249 6.66 1.86 -4.50
CA ASN A 249 8.04 1.72 -4.95
C ASN A 249 8.90 0.94 -3.94
N SER A 250 8.25 0.32 -2.95
CA SER A 250 8.94 -0.38 -1.88
C SER A 250 9.38 -1.78 -2.29
N THR A 251 10.48 -2.21 -1.68
CA THR A 251 10.88 -3.61 -1.64
C THR A 251 10.38 -4.23 -0.34
N GLU A 252 9.52 -5.24 -0.43
CA GLU A 252 9.22 -6.10 0.73
C GLU A 252 10.30 -7.16 0.87
N ILE A 253 10.81 -7.34 2.09
CA ILE A 253 11.73 -8.42 2.45
C ILE A 253 10.97 -9.47 3.27
N ILE A 254 10.93 -10.70 2.76
CA ILE A 254 10.32 -11.87 3.39
C ILE A 254 11.46 -12.83 3.76
N LEU A 255 11.68 -13.08 5.04
CA LEU A 255 12.74 -13.97 5.51
C LEU A 255 12.15 -15.25 6.10
N ASN A 256 12.90 -16.34 6.01
CA ASN A 256 12.54 -17.61 6.62
C ASN A 256 12.61 -17.49 8.15
N SER A 257 11.46 -17.30 8.78
CA SER A 257 11.35 -17.01 10.22
C SER A 257 11.89 -18.13 11.13
N LYS A 258 12.10 -19.34 10.59
CA LYS A 258 12.64 -20.49 11.32
C LYS A 258 14.17 -20.54 11.35
N GLN A 259 14.83 -19.69 10.57
CA GLN A 259 16.30 -19.64 10.53
C GLN A 259 16.88 -18.92 11.74
N PRO A 260 18.06 -19.34 12.22
CA PRO A 260 18.73 -18.65 13.31
C PRO A 260 19.20 -17.24 12.87
N ILE A 261 19.32 -16.34 13.84
CA ILE A 261 19.58 -14.92 13.58
C ILE A 261 20.85 -14.64 12.77
N TRP A 262 21.89 -15.49 12.89
CA TRP A 262 23.11 -15.33 12.11
C TRP A 262 22.90 -15.65 10.62
N VAL A 263 22.07 -16.65 10.29
CA VAL A 263 21.68 -16.94 8.90
C VAL A 263 20.82 -15.80 8.37
N ILE A 264 19.85 -15.33 9.16
CA ILE A 264 19.03 -14.17 8.81
C ILE A 264 19.90 -12.94 8.49
N ASN A 265 20.91 -12.67 9.31
CA ASN A 265 21.83 -11.57 9.10
C ASN A 265 22.66 -11.75 7.81
N GLU A 266 23.11 -12.96 7.50
CA GLU A 266 23.83 -13.26 6.25
C GLU A 266 22.94 -13.07 5.02
N VAL A 267 21.68 -13.52 5.07
CA VAL A 267 20.69 -13.34 4.00
C VAL A 267 20.39 -11.85 3.80
N LEU A 268 20.19 -11.11 4.89
CA LEU A 268 19.99 -9.66 4.83
C LEU A 268 21.19 -8.93 4.23
N ASN A 269 22.43 -9.32 4.57
CA ASN A 269 23.63 -8.74 3.96
C ASN A 269 23.63 -8.95 2.43
N ASN A 270 23.28 -10.16 1.96
CA ASN A 270 23.15 -10.46 0.54
C ASN A 270 22.04 -9.62 -0.13
N ILE A 271 20.85 -9.57 0.47
CA ILE A 271 19.73 -8.77 -0.03
C ILE A 271 20.15 -7.31 -0.18
N LEU A 272 20.63 -6.70 0.91
CA LEU A 272 20.99 -5.29 0.96
C LEU A 272 22.17 -4.94 0.05
N TYR A 273 23.07 -5.89 -0.22
CA TYR A 273 24.12 -5.74 -1.22
C TYR A 273 23.57 -5.65 -2.65
N HIS A 274 22.60 -6.50 -3.01
CA HIS A 274 22.07 -6.56 -4.38
C HIS A 274 21.05 -5.47 -4.70
N LEU A 275 20.25 -5.04 -3.71
CA LEU A 275 19.14 -4.10 -3.92
C LEU A 275 19.52 -2.77 -4.61
N PRO A 276 20.64 -2.10 -4.30
CA PRO A 276 21.03 -0.87 -4.99
C PRO A 276 21.03 -0.97 -6.51
N SER A 277 21.44 -2.11 -7.07
CA SER A 277 21.49 -2.31 -8.52
C SER A 277 20.11 -2.17 -9.18
N ASP A 278 19.05 -2.54 -8.48
CA ASP A 278 17.68 -2.42 -8.97
C ASP A 278 17.16 -0.97 -8.92
N TYR A 279 17.78 -0.07 -8.14
CA TYR A 279 17.28 1.30 -7.94
C TYR A 279 18.18 2.39 -8.52
N ILE A 280 19.38 2.08 -9.03
CA ILE A 280 20.32 3.06 -9.62
C ILE A 280 19.69 3.95 -10.71
N LYS A 281 18.71 3.42 -11.47
CA LYS A 281 18.02 4.14 -12.56
C LYS A 281 16.61 4.64 -12.18
N SER A 282 16.27 4.62 -10.89
CA SER A 282 14.95 5.04 -10.42
C SER A 282 14.92 6.52 -10.06
N ASP A 283 13.72 7.12 -10.06
CA ASP A 283 13.52 8.52 -9.66
C ASP A 283 13.68 8.76 -8.15
N ILE A 284 13.84 7.69 -7.36
CA ILE A 284 13.94 7.77 -5.90
C ILE A 284 15.41 7.76 -5.47
N ASN A 285 15.73 8.57 -4.46
CA ASN A 285 17.09 8.76 -3.95
C ASN A 285 17.46 7.79 -2.81
N GLN A 286 16.50 6.97 -2.38
CA GLN A 286 16.63 5.98 -1.31
C GLN A 286 15.72 4.79 -1.63
N ILE A 287 16.14 3.61 -1.22
CA ILE A 287 15.38 2.37 -1.40
C ILE A 287 14.33 2.27 -0.28
N PRO A 288 13.03 2.27 -0.58
CA PRO A 288 12.00 2.10 0.43
C PRO A 288 11.89 0.62 0.76
N LEU A 289 12.08 0.25 2.02
CA LEU A 289 12.00 -1.15 2.48
C LEU A 289 10.78 -1.36 3.36
N LEU A 290 10.07 -2.47 3.15
CA LEU A 290 9.10 -3.04 4.06
C LEU A 290 9.68 -4.31 4.66
N ILE A 291 9.86 -4.33 5.98
CA ILE A 291 10.39 -5.50 6.70
C ILE A 291 9.52 -5.81 7.92
N ASP A 292 9.58 -7.05 8.37
CA ASP A 292 8.98 -7.41 9.66
C ASP A 292 9.68 -6.67 10.82
N PRO A 293 8.94 -6.16 11.82
CA PRO A 293 9.50 -5.32 12.88
C PRO A 293 10.68 -5.93 13.64
N GLN A 294 10.73 -7.26 13.76
CA GLN A 294 11.82 -7.96 14.45
C GLN A 294 13.19 -7.87 13.75
N TYR A 295 13.24 -7.44 12.48
CA TYR A 295 14.48 -7.30 11.72
C TYR A 295 14.96 -5.85 11.59
N GLU A 296 14.26 -4.90 12.23
CA GLU A 296 14.55 -3.46 12.18
C GLU A 296 15.99 -3.13 12.56
N ASP A 297 16.44 -3.64 13.72
CA ASP A 297 17.78 -3.34 14.22
C ASP A 297 18.89 -3.88 13.31
N LEU A 298 18.67 -5.03 12.67
CA LEU A 298 19.62 -5.59 11.70
C LEU A 298 19.74 -4.68 10.47
N VAL A 299 18.62 -4.24 9.90
CA VAL A 299 18.65 -3.35 8.73
C VAL A 299 19.24 -1.98 9.08
N ASN A 300 18.95 -1.46 10.27
CA ASN A 300 19.56 -0.23 10.78
C ASN A 300 21.09 -0.36 10.93
N ALA A 301 21.59 -1.53 11.37
CA ALA A 301 23.02 -1.79 11.44
C ALA A 301 23.73 -1.75 10.07
N TYR A 302 23.01 -2.00 8.97
CA TYR A 302 23.50 -1.85 7.60
C TYR A 302 23.26 -0.45 7.00
N GLY A 303 22.85 0.53 7.81
CA GLY A 303 22.62 1.91 7.37
C GLY A 303 21.18 2.23 6.94
N GLY A 304 20.23 1.31 7.18
CA GLY A 304 18.82 1.63 7.08
C GLY A 304 18.39 2.68 8.10
N THR A 305 17.30 3.39 7.81
CA THR A 305 16.69 4.36 8.74
C THR A 305 15.19 4.19 8.75
N THR A 306 14.64 3.85 9.92
CA THR A 306 13.20 3.75 10.12
C THR A 306 12.51 5.08 9.88
N MET A 307 11.51 5.05 9.01
CA MET A 307 10.68 6.23 8.73
C MET A 307 9.33 6.12 9.44
N ARG A 308 8.65 4.98 9.31
CA ARG A 308 7.28 4.77 9.81
C ARG A 308 7.01 3.31 10.13
N THR A 309 5.91 3.08 10.85
CA THR A 309 5.26 1.77 10.96
C THR A 309 3.94 1.81 10.22
N TYR A 310 3.69 0.79 9.40
CA TYR A 310 2.43 0.59 8.72
C TYR A 310 1.84 -0.77 9.05
N ASN A 311 0.54 -0.81 9.23
CA ASN A 311 -0.23 -2.01 9.03
C ASN A 311 -0.61 -2.08 7.56
N TYR A 312 -0.44 -3.26 6.98
CA TYR A 312 -0.91 -3.64 5.66
C TYR A 312 -2.09 -4.58 5.86
N PHE A 313 -3.28 -4.11 5.49
CA PHE A 313 -4.51 -4.88 5.53
C PHE A 313 -4.96 -5.18 4.11
N THR A 314 -5.41 -6.42 3.89
CA THR A 314 -6.04 -6.83 2.65
C THR A 314 -7.26 -7.67 2.93
N CYS A 315 -8.25 -7.62 2.04
CA CYS A 315 -9.44 -8.45 2.12
C CYS A 315 -10.14 -8.59 0.76
N ASP A 316 -10.89 -9.66 0.56
CA ASP A 316 -11.71 -9.86 -0.64
C ASP A 316 -13.11 -9.23 -0.49
N SER A 317 -13.99 -9.46 -1.45
CA SER A 317 -15.38 -8.95 -1.44
C SER A 317 -16.25 -9.57 -0.36
N THR A 318 -15.89 -10.72 0.23
CA THR A 318 -16.73 -11.42 1.22
C THR A 318 -16.91 -10.62 2.52
N VAL A 319 -16.04 -9.63 2.76
CA VAL A 319 -16.12 -8.73 3.92
C VAL A 319 -16.76 -7.39 3.63
N GLN A 320 -17.14 -7.12 2.38
CA GLN A 320 -17.64 -5.82 1.96
C GLN A 320 -18.95 -5.42 2.66
N ASP A 321 -19.86 -6.38 2.87
CA ASP A 321 -21.10 -6.14 3.61
C ASP A 321 -20.84 -5.87 5.10
N LYS A 322 -19.90 -6.60 5.70
CA LYS A 322 -19.45 -6.38 7.08
C LYS A 322 -18.79 -5.00 7.23
N TRP A 323 -17.99 -4.59 6.25
CA TRP A 323 -17.38 -3.27 6.21
C TRP A 323 -18.42 -2.16 6.05
N SER A 324 -19.37 -2.33 5.13
CA SER A 324 -20.47 -1.39 4.95
C SER A 324 -21.29 -1.23 6.24
N LEU A 325 -21.62 -2.35 6.90
CA LEU A 325 -22.34 -2.34 8.17
C LEU A 325 -21.55 -1.63 9.28
N TYR A 326 -20.24 -1.88 9.39
CA TYR A 326 -19.35 -1.19 10.33
C TYR A 326 -19.40 0.32 10.12
N LEU A 327 -19.26 0.79 8.88
CA LEU A 327 -19.30 2.22 8.53
C LEU A 327 -20.66 2.86 8.84
N VAL A 328 -21.76 2.16 8.59
CA VAL A 328 -23.12 2.62 8.94
C VAL A 328 -23.28 2.79 10.44
N ASN A 329 -22.79 1.84 11.24
CA ASN A 329 -22.88 1.91 12.70
C ASN A 329 -22.00 3.04 13.26
N GLU A 330 -20.79 3.20 12.72
CA GLU A 330 -19.91 4.34 13.05
C GLU A 330 -20.56 5.69 12.73
N LEU A 331 -21.24 5.80 11.58
CA LEU A 331 -21.97 7.02 11.21
C LEU A 331 -23.09 7.35 12.19
N LYS A 332 -23.87 6.34 12.62
CA LYS A 332 -24.91 6.53 13.64
C LYS A 332 -24.33 7.04 14.95
N SER A 333 -23.25 6.42 15.43
CA SER A 333 -22.57 6.83 16.67
C SER A 333 -22.02 8.26 16.60
N VAL A 334 -21.40 8.64 15.49
CA VAL A 334 -20.92 10.02 15.27
C VAL A 334 -22.09 11.01 15.27
N HIS A 335 -23.19 10.68 14.60
CA HIS A 335 -24.37 11.53 14.55
C HIS A 335 -24.99 11.75 15.94
N GLU A 336 -25.18 10.68 16.71
CA GLU A 336 -25.68 10.73 18.09
C GLU A 336 -24.79 11.60 19.00
N HIS A 337 -23.47 11.43 18.91
CA HIS A 337 -22.52 12.25 19.68
C HIS A 337 -22.63 13.74 19.36
N LEU A 338 -22.80 14.10 18.08
CA LEU A 338 -22.97 15.49 17.65
C LEU A 338 -24.30 16.09 18.14
N LEU A 339 -25.38 15.31 18.16
CA LEU A 339 -26.66 15.75 18.72
C LEU A 339 -26.54 16.10 20.21
N VAL A 340 -25.93 15.22 21.01
CA VAL A 340 -25.70 15.45 22.45
C VAL A 340 -24.85 16.69 22.69
N LYS A 341 -23.77 16.86 21.93
CA LYS A 341 -22.89 18.03 22.07
C LYS A 341 -23.61 19.35 21.73
N ASN A 342 -24.44 19.33 20.69
CA ASN A 342 -25.24 20.49 20.29
C ASN A 342 -26.28 20.85 21.37
N GLU A 343 -26.91 19.87 22.00
CA GLU A 343 -27.83 20.09 23.11
C GLU A 343 -27.12 20.69 24.33
N GLN A 344 -25.93 20.17 24.69
CA GLN A 344 -25.13 20.72 25.79
C GLN A 344 -24.67 22.16 25.54
N SER A 345 -24.31 22.50 24.29
CA SER A 345 -23.91 23.87 23.91
C SER A 345 -25.04 24.89 23.88
N LYS A 346 -26.31 24.46 23.90
CA LYS A 346 -27.47 25.35 23.98
C LYS A 346 -27.87 25.67 25.42
N VAL A 347 -27.34 24.93 26.39
CA VAL A 347 -27.63 25.08 27.83
C VAL A 347 -26.54 25.89 28.56
N SER A 348 -25.39 26.12 27.90
CA SER A 348 -24.31 27.04 28.30
C SER A 348 -24.45 28.39 27.61
#